data_AF-A0AAV9KT07-F1
#
_entry.id   AF-A0AAV9KT07-F1
#
_cell.length_a   1.000
_cell.length_b   1.000
_cell.length_c   1.000
_cell.angle_alpha   90.00
_cell.angle_beta   90.00
_cell.angle_gamma   90.00
#
_symmetry.space_group_name_H-M   'P 1'
#
loop_
_entity.id
_entity.type
_entity.pdbx_description
1 polymer ?
#
loop_
_entity_poly.entity_id
_entity_poly.type
_entity_poly.pdbx_seq_one_letter_code
_entity_poly.pdbx_strand_id
1 'polypeptide(L)'
;MHQYNVNGFKFATEKYSKNKKTNNSGVWVKGDDGNQNENIDYFGVLHEILELEYSGWPIKRIVLFQCKWFDPTSRGTREFKQHNIIEVKHTRKYEAYDPFIIAQNAKQDEEETFEEDEWIDEEETSEDDACEWIDDEETSEEDE
;
A
#
# COMPACT_ATOMS: atom_id res chain seq x y z
N MET A 1 -0.43 14.82 -15.16
CA MET A 1 0.73 14.96 -14.24
C MET A 1 1.22 13.55 -13.90
N HIS A 2 2.54 13.32 -13.75
CA HIS A 2 3.08 11.97 -13.48
C HIS A 2 3.58 11.76 -12.05
N GLN A 3 3.87 12.85 -11.32
CA GLN A 3 4.33 12.81 -9.94
C GLN A 3 3.75 13.99 -9.16
N TYR A 4 3.56 13.83 -7.86
CA TYR A 4 3.08 14.89 -6.97
C TYR A 4 3.72 14.76 -5.58
N ASN A 5 4.10 15.90 -4.99
CA ASN A 5 4.69 15.94 -3.66
C ASN A 5 3.64 16.38 -2.63
N VAL A 6 3.37 15.55 -1.62
CA VAL A 6 2.43 15.86 -0.55
C VAL A 6 2.81 15.06 0.70
N ASN A 7 2.55 15.61 1.89
CA ASN A 7 2.81 14.95 3.17
C ASN A 7 4.27 14.46 3.36
N GLY A 8 5.24 15.10 2.70
CA GLY A 8 6.67 14.71 2.74
C GLY A 8 7.06 13.62 1.74
N PHE A 9 6.11 13.09 0.98
CA PHE A 9 6.30 12.00 0.03
C PHE A 9 6.20 12.47 -1.42
N LYS A 10 6.86 11.74 -2.32
CA LYS A 10 6.82 11.96 -3.77
C LYS A 10 6.09 10.81 -4.43
N PHE A 11 4.80 10.96 -4.60
CA PHE A 11 3.95 9.99 -5.29
C PHE A 11 4.23 10.02 -6.79
N ALA A 12 4.16 8.86 -7.42
CA ALA A 12 4.30 8.68 -8.86
C ALA A 12 3.20 7.76 -9.38
N THR A 13 2.67 8.05 -10.57
CA THR A 13 1.74 7.13 -11.22
C THR A 13 2.43 5.79 -11.51
N GLU A 14 1.74 4.67 -11.35
CA GLU A 14 2.19 3.30 -11.67
C GLU A 14 2.95 3.22 -13.01
N LYS A 15 2.39 3.83 -14.05
CA LYS A 15 2.99 3.84 -15.39
C LYS A 15 4.37 4.51 -15.42
N TYR A 16 4.58 5.52 -14.57
CA TYR A 16 5.83 6.26 -14.48
C TYR A 16 6.86 5.55 -13.60
N SER A 17 6.42 4.91 -12.50
CA SER A 17 7.30 4.24 -11.55
C SER A 17 7.79 2.86 -12.02
N LYS A 18 7.06 2.18 -12.91
CA LYS A 18 7.35 0.81 -13.38
C LYS A 18 8.81 0.51 -13.78
N ASN A 19 9.53 1.49 -14.33
CA ASN A 19 10.92 1.33 -14.78
C ASN A 19 11.92 2.16 -13.95
N LYS A 20 11.55 2.50 -12.71
CA LYS A 20 12.37 3.28 -11.78
C LYS A 20 12.91 2.36 -10.68
N LYS A 21 13.96 2.82 -10.02
CA LYS A 21 14.59 2.11 -8.91
C LYS A 21 13.64 1.94 -7.72
N THR A 22 12.75 2.91 -7.49
CA THR A 22 11.77 2.88 -6.41
C THR A 22 10.36 2.99 -6.96
N ASN A 23 9.46 2.16 -6.46
CA ASN A 23 8.06 2.19 -6.85
C ASN A 23 7.25 3.08 -5.88
N ASN A 24 7.16 4.38 -6.17
CA ASN A 24 6.42 5.30 -5.30
C ASN A 24 4.94 5.45 -5.73
N SER A 25 4.31 4.38 -6.23
CA SER A 25 2.91 4.40 -6.63
C SER A 25 1.94 3.90 -5.57
N GLY A 26 2.44 3.28 -4.49
CA GLY A 26 1.62 2.83 -3.37
C GLY A 26 0.94 4.01 -2.66
N VAL A 27 -0.35 3.87 -2.39
CA VAL A 27 -1.18 4.85 -1.70
C VAL A 27 -1.94 4.14 -0.59
N TRP A 28 -1.81 4.68 0.62
CA TRP A 28 -2.58 4.27 1.78
C TRP A 28 -3.45 5.42 2.29
N VAL A 29 -4.69 5.10 2.66
CA VAL A 29 -5.62 6.02 3.31
C VAL A 29 -6.31 5.31 4.47
N LYS A 30 -6.37 5.98 5.61
CA LYS A 30 -7.16 5.53 6.74
C LYS A 30 -8.65 5.78 6.47
N GLY A 31 -9.47 4.73 6.51
CA GLY A 31 -10.92 4.86 6.40
C GLY A 31 -11.52 5.47 7.66
N ASP A 32 -12.61 6.20 7.46
CA ASP A 32 -13.45 6.75 8.52
C ASP A 32 -14.73 5.91 8.55
N ASP A 33 -14.72 4.78 9.30
CA ASP A 33 -15.97 4.07 9.54
C ASP A 33 -16.75 4.85 10.60
N GLY A 34 -17.77 5.58 10.16
CA GLY A 34 -18.74 6.21 11.04
C GLY A 34 -19.47 5.23 11.97
N ASN A 35 -19.24 3.91 11.79
CA ASN A 35 -19.63 2.86 12.71
C ASN A 35 -18.42 2.34 13.50
N GLN A 36 -18.60 2.19 14.81
CA GLN A 36 -17.53 2.01 15.81
C GLN A 36 -16.79 0.67 15.77
N ASN A 37 -16.87 -0.12 14.69
CA ASN A 37 -16.43 -1.52 14.75
C ASN A 37 -15.17 -1.90 13.99
N GLU A 38 -14.67 -1.14 13.02
CA GLU A 38 -13.35 -1.41 12.42
C GLU A 38 -12.78 -0.15 11.72
N ASN A 39 -11.57 0.29 12.09
CA ASN A 39 -10.84 1.26 11.26
C ASN A 39 -10.36 0.50 10.01
N ILE A 40 -11.12 0.55 8.93
CA ILE A 40 -10.74 -0.10 7.67
C ILE A 40 -9.71 0.78 6.96
N ASP A 41 -8.52 0.25 6.75
CA ASP A 41 -7.48 0.91 5.97
C ASP A 41 -7.55 0.51 4.50
N TYR A 42 -7.37 1.48 3.60
CA TYR A 42 -7.43 1.29 2.17
C TYR A 42 -6.05 1.40 1.55
N PHE A 43 -5.68 0.36 0.81
CA PHE A 43 -4.42 0.28 0.07
C PHE A 43 -4.70 0.25 -1.42
N GLY A 44 -3.89 0.95 -2.19
CA GLY A 44 -4.08 1.04 -3.63
C GLY A 44 -2.86 1.56 -4.37
N VAL A 45 -3.00 1.60 -5.69
CA VAL A 45 -1.95 2.05 -6.59
C VAL A 45 -2.40 3.31 -7.32
N LEU A 46 -1.58 4.35 -7.28
CA LEU A 46 -1.81 5.63 -7.95
C LEU A 46 -1.80 5.43 -9.47
N HIS A 47 -2.97 5.59 -10.08
CA HIS A 47 -3.15 5.47 -11.53
C HIS A 47 -2.98 6.82 -12.23
N GLU A 48 -3.68 7.85 -11.77
CA GLU A 48 -3.67 9.19 -12.35
C GLU A 48 -3.67 10.28 -11.29
N ILE A 49 -3.15 11.46 -11.66
CA ILE A 49 -3.15 12.66 -10.83
C ILE A 49 -3.91 13.76 -11.58
N LEU A 50 -4.99 14.25 -10.98
CA LEU A 50 -5.87 15.29 -11.52
C LEU A 50 -5.74 16.56 -10.70
N GLU A 51 -5.50 17.70 -11.36
CA GLU A 51 -5.56 19.02 -10.73
C GLU A 51 -6.81 19.74 -11.23
N LEU A 52 -7.70 20.09 -10.31
CA LEU A 52 -8.95 20.80 -10.60
C LEU A 52 -8.82 22.23 -10.08
N GLU A 53 -9.17 23.19 -10.94
CA GLU A 53 -9.27 24.60 -10.59
C GLU A 53 -10.74 25.03 -10.54
N TYR A 54 -11.14 25.62 -9.43
CA TYR A 54 -12.48 26.19 -9.27
C TYR A 54 -12.47 27.64 -9.73
N SER A 55 -13.31 27.96 -10.71
CA SER A 55 -13.54 29.31 -11.18
C SER A 55 -14.31 30.11 -10.12
N GLY A 56 -13.58 30.90 -9.34
CA GLY A 56 -14.10 31.74 -8.26
C GLY A 56 -12.99 32.59 -7.68
N TRP A 57 -13.35 33.60 -6.87
CA TRP A 57 -12.36 34.42 -6.16
C TRP A 57 -12.45 34.16 -4.65
N PRO A 58 -11.34 33.80 -3.97
CA PRO A 58 -10.03 33.47 -4.55
C PRO A 58 -10.08 32.17 -5.37
N ILE A 59 -9.20 32.06 -6.37
CA ILE A 59 -9.05 30.83 -7.16
C ILE A 59 -8.61 29.72 -6.20
N LYS A 60 -9.33 28.60 -6.21
CA LYS A 60 -9.01 27.42 -5.40
C LYS A 60 -8.59 26.28 -6.32
N ARG A 61 -7.59 25.51 -5.89
CA ARG A 61 -7.13 24.32 -6.58
C ARG A 61 -7.17 23.13 -5.64
N ILE A 62 -7.55 21.99 -6.18
CA ILE A 62 -7.51 20.70 -5.47
C ILE A 62 -6.81 19.68 -6.36
N VAL A 63 -6.04 18.80 -5.73
CA VAL A 63 -5.40 17.68 -6.41
C VAL A 63 -6.07 16.40 -5.95
N LEU A 64 -6.56 15.63 -6.92
CA LEU A 64 -7.15 14.33 -6.70
C LEU A 64 -6.21 13.25 -7.22
N PHE A 65 -6.11 12.18 -6.45
CA PHE A 65 -5.45 10.95 -6.87
C PHE A 65 -6.52 9.96 -7.29
N GLN A 66 -6.40 9.45 -8.51
CA GLN A 66 -7.15 8.30 -8.96
C GLN A 66 -6.38 7.04 -8.62
N CYS A 67 -6.93 6.21 -7.76
CA CYS A 67 -6.30 4.99 -7.27
C CYS A 67 -7.04 3.76 -7.78
N LYS A 68 -6.27 2.69 -8.00
CA LYS A 68 -6.80 1.32 -8.10
C LYS A 68 -6.71 0.69 -6.72
N TRP A 69 -7.84 0.52 -6.05
CA TRP A 69 -7.92 0.00 -4.69
C TRP A 69 -7.92 -1.53 -4.64
N PHE A 70 -7.24 -2.09 -3.64
CA PHE A 70 -7.30 -3.51 -3.29
C PHE A 70 -8.48 -3.78 -2.34
N ASP A 71 -8.93 -5.03 -2.24
CA ASP A 71 -10.05 -5.41 -1.36
C ASP A 71 -9.63 -5.24 0.11
N PRO A 72 -10.23 -4.29 0.86
CA PRO A 72 -9.81 -3.97 2.22
C PRO A 72 -10.40 -4.93 3.27
N THR A 73 -11.21 -5.92 2.86
CA THR A 73 -11.72 -6.96 3.75
C THR A 73 -10.63 -7.97 4.11
N SER A 74 -10.85 -8.77 5.14
CA SER A 74 -9.93 -9.87 5.56
C SER A 74 -9.59 -10.88 4.46
N ARG A 75 -10.32 -10.86 3.34
CA ARG A 75 -10.09 -11.73 2.18
C ARG A 75 -9.11 -11.14 1.16
N GLY A 76 -8.68 -9.90 1.35
CA GLY A 76 -7.76 -9.17 0.47
C GLY A 76 -6.75 -8.28 1.21
N THR A 77 -6.94 -8.01 2.50
CA THR A 77 -5.95 -7.33 3.35
C THR A 77 -5.93 -7.99 4.73
N ARG A 78 -4.74 -8.34 5.21
CA ARG A 78 -4.50 -8.92 6.54
C ARG A 78 -3.52 -8.05 7.31
N GLU A 79 -3.75 -7.89 8.60
CA GLU A 79 -2.89 -7.12 9.51
C GLU A 79 -2.27 -8.05 10.56
N PHE A 80 -0.95 -8.20 10.54
CA PHE A 80 -0.20 -8.93 11.55
C PHE A 80 0.28 -7.97 12.65
N LYS A 81 -0.58 -7.74 13.64
CA LYS A 81 -0.37 -6.76 14.72
C LYS A 81 0.92 -6.97 15.52
N GLN A 82 1.40 -8.21 15.61
CA GLN A 82 2.62 -8.56 16.34
C GLN A 82 3.88 -8.00 15.67
N HIS A 83 3.86 -7.83 14.34
CA HIS A 83 5.00 -7.39 13.55
C HIS A 83 4.77 -6.05 12.83
N ASN A 84 3.59 -5.45 12.96
CA ASN A 84 3.18 -4.24 12.23
C ASN A 84 3.35 -4.42 10.70
N ILE A 85 3.04 -5.63 10.22
CA ILE A 85 3.07 -6.00 8.80
C ILE A 85 1.64 -6.02 8.28
N ILE A 86 1.45 -5.46 7.09
CA ILE A 86 0.18 -5.49 6.38
C ILE A 86 0.40 -6.24 5.08
N GLU A 87 -0.40 -7.27 4.86
CA GLU A 87 -0.36 -8.07 3.65
C GLU A 87 -1.56 -7.71 2.78
N VAL A 88 -1.30 -7.37 1.51
CA VAL A 88 -2.33 -6.95 0.56
C VAL A 88 -2.35 -7.89 -0.63
N LYS A 89 -3.51 -8.45 -0.95
CA LYS A 89 -3.69 -9.32 -2.11
C LYS A 89 -3.80 -8.50 -3.39
N HIS A 90 -2.71 -8.39 -4.14
CA HIS A 90 -2.70 -7.57 -5.36
C HIS A 90 -3.70 -8.02 -6.44
N THR A 91 -4.07 -9.31 -6.45
CA THR A 91 -5.05 -9.88 -7.38
C THR A 91 -6.50 -9.54 -7.05
N ARG A 92 -6.79 -9.11 -5.81
CA ARG A 92 -8.15 -8.82 -5.35
C ARG A 92 -8.40 -7.31 -5.30
N LYS A 93 -9.44 -6.85 -5.98
CA LYS A 93 -9.75 -5.42 -6.15
C LYS A 93 -10.99 -5.03 -5.37
N TYR A 94 -11.03 -3.79 -4.90
CA TYR A 94 -12.24 -3.21 -4.32
C TYR A 94 -13.28 -2.99 -5.43
N GLU A 95 -14.46 -3.58 -5.27
CA GLU A 95 -15.50 -3.58 -6.32
C GLU A 95 -16.31 -2.29 -6.38
N ALA A 96 -16.40 -1.54 -5.28
CA ALA A 96 -17.15 -0.29 -5.26
C ALA A 96 -16.41 0.80 -6.02
N TYR A 97 -17.15 1.56 -6.84
CA TYR A 97 -16.59 2.66 -7.60
C TYR A 97 -16.39 3.90 -6.70
N ASP A 98 -15.23 3.98 -6.05
CA ASP A 98 -14.75 5.17 -5.37
C ASP A 98 -13.23 5.39 -5.60
N PRO A 99 -12.83 5.76 -6.82
CA PRO A 99 -11.41 5.75 -7.19
C PRO A 99 -10.67 7.03 -6.78
N PHE A 100 -11.35 8.07 -6.30
CA PHE A 100 -10.72 9.38 -6.11
C PHE A 100 -10.57 9.75 -4.64
N ILE A 101 -9.35 10.10 -4.26
CA ILE A 101 -9.06 10.72 -2.96
C ILE A 101 -8.44 12.10 -3.16
N ILE A 102 -8.57 12.94 -2.13
CA ILE A 102 -7.83 14.20 -2.04
C ILE A 102 -6.37 13.87 -1.73
N ALA A 103 -5.42 14.41 -2.50
CA ALA A 103 -4.00 14.11 -2.34
C ALA A 103 -3.48 14.38 -0.91
N GLN A 104 -4.03 15.39 -0.22
CA GLN A 104 -3.70 15.70 1.17
C GLN A 104 -4.05 14.58 2.17
N ASN A 105 -4.98 13.68 1.84
CA ASN A 105 -5.37 12.56 2.70
C ASN A 105 -4.51 11.31 2.45
N ALA A 106 -3.69 11.31 1.39
CA ALA A 106 -2.85 10.18 1.01
C ALA A 106 -1.59 10.08 1.87
N LYS A 107 -1.19 8.86 2.20
CA LYS A 107 0.12 8.50 2.73
C LYS A 107 0.80 7.53 1.78
N GLN A 108 2.12 7.52 1.76
CA GLN A 108 2.87 6.61 0.89
C GLN A 108 2.95 5.25 1.55
N ASP A 109 2.62 4.22 0.78
CA ASP A 109 2.86 2.84 1.15
C ASP A 109 4.24 2.45 0.59
N GLU A 110 5.19 2.14 1.46
CA GLU A 110 6.50 1.64 1.07
C GLU A 110 6.39 0.12 0.91
N GLU A 111 6.04 -0.32 -0.31
CA GLU A 111 6.00 -1.75 -0.65
C GLU A 111 7.39 -2.38 -0.46
N GLU A 112 7.51 -3.36 0.44
CA GLU A 112 8.48 -4.44 0.28
C GLU A 112 7.81 -5.53 -0.55
N THR A 113 8.33 -5.79 -1.74
CA THR A 113 7.81 -6.85 -2.62
C THR A 113 8.22 -8.21 -2.05
N PHE A 114 7.31 -8.87 -1.33
CA PHE A 114 7.38 -10.32 -1.13
C PHE A 114 6.85 -11.01 -2.39
N GLU A 115 7.47 -12.12 -2.79
CA GLU A 115 7.06 -12.87 -3.99
C GLU A 115 5.59 -13.31 -3.86
N GLU A 116 4.84 -13.23 -4.98
CA GLU A 116 3.37 -13.43 -5.01
C GLU A 116 2.91 -14.85 -4.56
N ASP A 117 3.85 -15.75 -4.26
CA ASP A 117 3.61 -17.14 -3.89
C ASP A 117 3.53 -17.39 -2.36
N GLU A 118 3.66 -16.35 -1.52
CA GLU A 118 3.56 -16.44 -0.05
C GLU A 118 2.23 -15.92 0.55
N TRP A 119 1.13 -15.94 -0.22
CA TRP A 119 -0.20 -15.84 0.42
C TRP A 119 -0.45 -17.15 1.18
N ILE A 120 0.10 -17.24 2.40
CA ILE A 120 0.01 -18.45 3.22
C ILE A 120 -1.47 -18.66 3.58
N ASP A 121 -2.04 -19.76 3.10
CA ASP A 121 -3.30 -20.28 3.59
C ASP A 121 -3.06 -20.76 5.02
N GLU A 122 -3.69 -20.13 6.02
CA GLU A 122 -3.54 -20.39 7.46
C GLU A 122 -3.93 -21.83 7.90
N GLU A 123 -4.08 -22.80 7.00
CA GLU A 123 -4.45 -24.19 7.36
C GLU A 123 -3.27 -25.15 7.57
N GLU A 124 -2.02 -24.79 7.27
CA GLU A 124 -0.87 -25.65 7.57
C GLU A 124 0.36 -24.81 7.98
N THR A 125 0.31 -24.21 9.16
CA THR A 125 1.55 -23.87 9.89
C THR A 125 1.38 -24.35 11.32
N SER A 126 1.86 -25.55 11.60
CA SER A 126 2.18 -25.97 12.97
C SER A 126 3.17 -24.98 13.57
N GLU A 127 3.03 -24.70 14.86
CA GLU A 127 3.87 -23.75 15.63
C GLU A 127 5.38 -24.06 15.61
N ASP A 128 5.80 -25.15 14.96
CA ASP A 128 7.18 -25.62 14.87
C ASP A 128 7.94 -25.15 13.60
N ASP A 129 7.26 -24.71 12.53
CA ASP A 129 7.93 -24.34 11.25
C ASP A 129 8.34 -22.86 11.15
N ALA A 130 7.86 -22.00 12.06
CA ALA A 130 8.11 -20.56 12.01
C ALA A 130 9.53 -20.15 12.45
N CYS A 131 10.34 -21.09 12.95
CA CYS A 131 11.66 -20.82 13.52
C CYS A 131 12.84 -21.30 12.66
N GLU A 132 12.63 -21.98 11.52
CA GLU A 132 13.75 -22.52 10.72
C GLU A 132 14.44 -21.51 9.79
N TRP A 133 14.02 -20.23 9.76
CA TRP A 133 14.53 -19.26 8.79
C TRP A 133 15.45 -18.17 9.37
N ILE A 134 16.05 -18.40 10.56
CA ILE A 134 17.01 -17.44 11.16
C ILE A 134 18.45 -18.00 11.29
N ASP A 135 18.73 -19.28 11.03
CA ASP A 135 20.06 -19.86 11.30
C ASP A 135 20.88 -20.26 10.05
N ASP A 136 20.78 -19.52 8.94
CA ASP A 136 21.68 -19.68 7.78
C ASP A 136 22.42 -18.37 7.41
N GLU A 137 23.12 -17.76 8.37
CA GLU A 137 24.41 -17.13 8.07
C GLU A 137 25.53 -17.96 8.71
N GLU A 138 25.96 -18.96 7.93
CA GLU A 138 27.16 -19.76 8.12
C GLU A 138 28.36 -18.93 8.58
N THR A 139 28.84 -19.28 9.77
CA THR A 139 30.23 -19.12 10.18
C THR A 139 31.14 -19.87 9.22
N SER A 140 32.11 -19.19 8.60
CA SER A 140 33.34 -19.85 8.15
C SER A 140 34.55 -19.22 8.84
N GLU A 141 34.87 -19.81 9.99
CA GLU A 141 36.20 -20.23 10.49
C GLU A 141 37.44 -19.31 10.31
N GLU A 142 37.99 -18.92 11.47
CA GLU A 142 39.40 -18.98 11.96
C GLU A 142 40.34 -19.90 11.13
N ASP A 143 41.67 -19.76 10.94
CA ASP A 143 42.80 -19.09 11.59
C ASP A 143 44.03 -19.15 10.63
N GLU A 144 44.90 -18.14 10.65
CA GLU A 144 46.39 -18.20 10.83
C GLU A 144 47.04 -16.81 10.65
#